data_AF-A0A4P9YYH9-F1
#
_entry.id   AF-A0A4P9YYH9-F1
#
_cell.length_a   1.000
_cell.length_b   1.000
_cell.length_c   1.000
_cell.angle_alpha   90.00
_cell.angle_beta   90.00
_cell.angle_gamma   90.00
#
_symmetry.space_group_name_H-M   'P 1'
#
loop_
_entity.id
_entity.type
_entity.pdbx_description
1 polymer ?
#
loop_
_entity_poly.entity_id
_entity_poly.type
_entity_poly.pdbx_seq_one_letter_code
_entity_poly.pdbx_strand_id
1 'polypeptide(L)'
;VLEHVQKDNKDVRKGDWSNKEIEVINSLHLITAKPVIYLINLSEKDYIRKKNKWLPNIKAAEDRKAREAELGTASILPKVIVSGYQSLQLIYFFTGGPDEVRAWTVRRNTKAPQAAGVIHTDFERGFIMAEVMKYADLKELGSEGAVKSSGKYMQKGRDYVVDDGDIIFFKFNVTAPKKK
;
A
#
# COMPACT_ATOMS: atom_id res chain seq x y z
N VAL A 1 -11.00 23.60 -10.85
CA VAL A 1 -9.77 23.77 -10.02
C VAL A 1 -9.58 25.19 -9.52
N LEU A 2 -9.43 26.19 -10.39
CA LEU A 2 -9.20 27.59 -9.96
C LEU A 2 -10.28 28.10 -9.00
N GLU A 3 -11.55 27.85 -9.32
CA GLU A 3 -12.68 28.22 -8.46
C GLU A 3 -12.60 27.56 -7.06
N HIS A 4 -12.35 26.25 -7.00
CA HIS A 4 -12.20 25.49 -5.74
C HIS A 4 -11.06 26.01 -4.85
N VAL A 5 -9.95 26.45 -5.47
CA VAL A 5 -8.80 26.97 -4.73
C VAL A 5 -8.99 28.43 -4.35
N GLN A 6 -9.47 29.28 -5.26
CA GLN A 6 -9.53 30.72 -5.07
C GLN A 6 -10.81 31.21 -4.39
N LYS A 7 -11.97 30.65 -4.76
CA LYS A 7 -13.26 31.07 -4.19
C LYS A 7 -13.60 30.27 -2.94
N ASP A 8 -13.47 28.95 -3.00
CA ASP A 8 -13.85 28.09 -1.87
C ASP A 8 -12.74 27.95 -0.82
N ASN A 9 -11.51 28.38 -1.16
CA ASN A 9 -10.32 28.26 -0.31
C ASN A 9 -10.10 26.82 0.20
N LYS A 10 -10.29 25.84 -0.67
CA LYS A 10 -10.14 24.40 -0.36
C LYS A 10 -8.94 23.80 -1.08
N ASP A 11 -8.28 22.87 -0.39
CA ASP A 11 -7.24 22.05 -0.98
C ASP A 11 -7.80 21.22 -2.15
N VAL A 12 -7.03 21.11 -3.24
CA VAL A 12 -7.41 20.33 -4.43
C VAL A 12 -7.69 18.87 -4.08
N ARG A 13 -6.95 18.29 -3.11
CA ARG A 13 -7.17 16.91 -2.65
C ARG A 13 -8.56 16.64 -2.04
N LYS A 14 -9.33 17.69 -1.71
CA LYS A 14 -10.67 17.60 -1.11
C LYS A 14 -11.80 17.84 -2.11
N GLY A 15 -11.48 18.06 -3.39
CA GLY A 15 -12.48 18.22 -4.44
C GLY A 15 -12.92 16.86 -4.99
N ASP A 16 -14.17 16.80 -5.45
CA ASP A 16 -14.69 15.67 -6.22
C ASP A 16 -14.39 15.90 -7.70
N TRP A 17 -13.42 15.16 -8.24
CA TRP A 17 -12.92 15.31 -9.61
C TRP A 17 -13.25 14.07 -10.45
N SER A 18 -13.62 14.28 -11.70
CA SER A 18 -13.70 13.21 -12.69
C SER A 18 -12.31 12.73 -13.14
N ASN A 19 -12.23 11.53 -13.72
CA ASN A 19 -10.95 10.98 -14.21
C ASN A 19 -10.25 11.92 -15.22
N LYS A 20 -11.00 12.58 -16.11
CA LYS A 20 -10.45 13.54 -17.07
C LYS A 20 -9.86 14.78 -16.38
N GLU A 21 -10.50 15.26 -15.32
CA GLU A 21 -10.00 16.39 -14.54
C GLU A 21 -8.76 16.00 -13.73
N ILE A 22 -8.73 14.78 -13.19
CA ILE A 22 -7.57 14.24 -12.46
C ILE A 22 -6.34 14.20 -13.37
N GLU A 23 -6.48 13.78 -14.64
CA GLU A 23 -5.38 13.80 -15.61
C GLU A 23 -4.79 15.21 -15.78
N VAL A 24 -5.63 16.22 -15.92
CA VAL A 24 -5.20 17.62 -16.02
C VAL A 24 -4.55 18.07 -14.70
N ILE A 25 -5.18 17.81 -13.55
CA ILE A 25 -4.66 18.20 -12.23
C ILE A 25 -3.27 17.61 -11.98
N ASN A 26 -3.05 16.35 -12.34
CA ASN A 26 -1.78 15.66 -12.16
C ASN A 26 -0.65 16.35 -12.94
N SER A 27 -0.93 16.89 -14.13
CA SER A 27 0.06 17.63 -14.94
C SER A 27 0.57 18.91 -14.26
N LEU A 28 -0.25 19.52 -13.39
CA LEU A 28 0.05 20.78 -12.72
C LEU A 28 0.90 20.62 -11.46
N HIS A 29 1.11 19.39 -10.97
CA HIS A 29 1.94 19.07 -9.80
C HIS A 29 1.64 19.91 -8.54
N LEU A 30 0.37 20.28 -8.34
CA LEU A 30 -0.07 21.20 -7.29
C LEU A 30 0.28 20.69 -5.88
N ILE A 31 0.77 21.59 -5.02
CA ILE A 31 1.09 21.28 -3.62
C ILE A 31 -0.17 20.81 -2.86
N THR A 32 -1.30 21.47 -3.09
CA THR A 32 -2.60 21.20 -2.43
C THR A 32 -3.27 19.91 -2.92
N ALA A 33 -2.76 19.27 -3.97
CA ALA A 33 -3.21 17.95 -4.42
C ALA A 33 -2.48 16.80 -3.69
N LYS A 34 -1.30 17.05 -3.12
CA LYS A 34 -0.51 16.02 -2.41
C LYS A 34 -1.20 15.63 -1.10
N PRO A 35 -1.26 14.34 -0.71
CA PRO A 35 -1.83 13.92 0.58
C PRO A 35 -1.03 14.51 1.76
N VAL A 36 -1.69 14.69 2.91
CA VAL A 36 -1.08 15.26 4.13
C VAL A 36 -1.39 14.38 5.33
N ILE A 37 -0.37 14.16 6.16
CA ILE A 37 -0.47 13.50 7.47
C ILE A 37 -0.05 14.51 8.53
N TYR A 38 -0.90 14.71 9.54
CA TYR A 38 -0.61 15.59 10.66
C TYR A 38 0.08 14.80 11.78
N LEU A 39 1.33 15.17 12.08
CA LEU A 39 2.08 14.64 13.21
C LEU A 39 2.09 15.68 14.34
N ILE A 40 1.32 15.41 15.39
CA ILE A 40 1.23 16.30 16.54
C ILE A 40 2.33 15.91 17.51
N ASN A 41 3.39 16.70 17.55
CA ASN A 41 4.47 16.51 18.52
C ASN A 41 3.99 16.91 19.93
N LEU A 42 4.22 16.05 20.92
CA LEU A 42 3.79 16.23 22.30
C LEU A 42 4.97 16.06 23.25
N SER A 43 4.88 16.67 24.43
CA SER A 43 5.78 16.29 25.53
C SER A 43 5.53 14.83 25.92
N GLU A 44 6.55 14.16 26.44
CA GLU A 44 6.44 12.76 26.90
C GLU A 44 5.29 12.57 27.89
N LYS A 45 5.14 13.51 28.85
CA LYS A 45 4.07 13.50 29.85
C LYS A 45 2.69 13.55 29.20
N ASP A 46 2.49 14.40 28.19
CA ASP A 46 1.21 14.55 27.49
C ASP A 46 0.89 13.35 26.60
N TYR A 47 1.93 12.80 25.95
CA TYR A 47 1.81 11.61 25.11
C TYR A 47 1.36 10.39 25.93
N ILE A 48 2.03 10.14 27.07
CA ILE A 48 1.68 9.04 27.99
C ILE A 48 0.25 9.23 28.55
N ARG A 49 -0.10 10.45 28.97
CA ARG A 49 -1.43 10.77 29.53
C ARG A 49 -2.55 10.83 28.48
N LYS A 50 -2.20 10.83 27.19
CA LYS A 50 -3.12 11.00 26.04
C LYS A 50 -4.00 12.24 26.16
N LYS A 51 -3.49 13.29 26.80
CA LYS A 51 -4.19 14.56 27.07
C LYS A 51 -3.23 15.71 26.82
N ASN A 52 -3.69 16.71 26.09
CA ASN A 52 -2.99 17.97 25.87
C ASN A 52 -4.04 19.04 25.54
N LYS A 53 -3.77 20.29 25.90
CA LYS A 53 -4.67 21.45 25.70
C LYS A 53 -5.19 21.56 24.26
N TRP A 54 -4.38 21.20 23.28
CA TRP A 54 -4.66 21.41 21.86
C TRP A 54 -5.26 20.19 21.15
N LEU A 55 -5.10 18.99 21.71
CA LEU A 55 -5.59 17.75 21.09
C LEU A 55 -7.10 17.75 20.80
N PRO A 56 -8.00 18.24 21.69
CA PRO A 56 -9.43 18.28 21.40
C PRO A 56 -9.79 19.07 20.14
N ASN A 57 -9.06 20.15 19.87
CA ASN A 57 -9.31 21.04 18.73
C ASN A 57 -8.70 20.50 17.42
N ILE A 58 -7.76 19.55 17.50
CA ILE A 58 -7.06 18.96 16.35
C ILE A 58 -7.63 17.58 16.01
N LYS A 59 -8.31 16.90 16.96
CA LYS A 59 -8.91 15.58 16.75
C LYS A 59 -10.14 15.64 15.81
N ALA A 60 -9.87 15.65 14.51
CA ALA A 60 -10.74 15.10 13.49
C ALA A 60 -9.95 14.02 12.75
N ALA A 61 -10.42 12.77 12.85
CA ALA A 61 -9.97 11.53 12.17
C ALA A 61 -9.21 10.48 13.03
N GLU A 62 -10.01 9.49 13.43
CA GLU A 62 -9.77 8.04 13.59
C GLU A 62 -8.87 7.46 14.70
N ASP A 63 -9.58 6.85 15.64
CA ASP A 63 -9.15 5.85 16.60
C ASP A 63 -8.89 4.49 15.92
N ARG A 64 -7.77 3.85 16.29
CA ARG A 64 -7.69 2.37 16.37
C ARG A 64 -6.67 1.95 17.44
N LYS A 65 -7.17 1.30 18.49
CA LYS A 65 -6.43 0.52 19.51
C LYS A 65 -5.62 -0.62 18.85
N ALA A 66 -4.59 -1.25 19.42
CA ALA A 66 -3.75 -1.14 20.60
C ALA A 66 -2.58 -2.13 20.41
N ARG A 67 -1.40 -1.89 21.01
CA ARG A 67 -0.55 -2.92 21.64
C ARG A 67 0.56 -2.27 22.48
N GLU A 68 0.71 -2.72 23.72
CA GLU A 68 1.69 -2.30 24.75
C GLU A 68 2.97 -3.19 24.65
N ALA A 69 4.11 -2.94 25.31
CA ALA A 69 4.34 -2.62 26.72
C ALA A 69 5.78 -2.10 27.03
N GLU A 70 6.05 -1.92 28.33
CA GLU A 70 7.24 -1.43 29.08
C GLU A 70 7.27 0.05 29.50
N LEU A 71 6.74 1.00 28.71
CA LEU A 71 6.68 2.43 29.09
C LEU A 71 5.26 2.96 29.36
N GLY A 72 4.24 2.09 29.34
CA GLY A 72 2.83 2.48 29.36
C GLY A 72 2.34 3.15 28.05
N THR A 73 3.19 3.20 27.02
CA THR A 73 2.85 3.67 25.68
C THR A 73 3.77 3.04 24.62
N ALA A 74 3.24 2.76 23.43
CA ALA A 74 4.01 2.21 22.31
C ALA A 74 4.60 3.32 21.44
N SER A 75 5.70 3.03 20.75
CA SER A 75 6.23 3.93 19.72
C SER A 75 5.17 4.18 18.64
N ILE A 76 4.99 5.45 18.27
CA ILE A 76 4.09 5.83 17.19
C ILE A 76 4.74 5.65 15.81
N LEU A 77 6.07 5.47 15.74
CA LEU A 77 6.80 5.39 14.46
C LEU A 77 6.25 4.31 13.52
N PRO A 78 5.91 3.08 13.96
CA PRO A 78 5.29 2.10 13.08
C PRO A 78 3.97 2.60 12.47
N LYS A 79 3.14 3.31 13.27
CA LYS A 79 1.90 3.91 12.77
C LYS A 79 2.19 5.02 11.76
N VAL A 80 3.18 5.88 12.02
CA VAL A 80 3.59 6.95 11.10
C VAL A 80 4.05 6.39 9.75
N ILE A 81 4.91 5.36 9.78
CA ILE A 81 5.44 4.72 8.57
C ILE A 81 4.30 4.09 7.76
N VAL A 82 3.43 3.30 8.42
CA VAL A 82 2.29 2.65 7.76
C VAL A 82 1.32 3.68 7.19
N SER A 83 0.99 4.73 7.95
CA SER A 83 0.12 5.82 7.46
C SER A 83 0.75 6.53 6.26
N GLY A 84 2.05 6.81 6.30
CA GLY A 84 2.81 7.39 5.19
C GLY A 84 2.71 6.53 3.93
N TYR A 85 3.02 5.25 4.06
CA TYR A 85 2.97 4.27 2.99
C TYR A 85 1.56 4.18 2.36
N GLN A 86 0.52 4.12 3.18
CA GLN A 86 -0.88 4.08 2.73
C GLN A 86 -1.32 5.39 2.06
N SER A 87 -0.88 6.55 2.57
CA SER A 87 -1.20 7.86 1.98
C SER A 87 -0.65 8.00 0.55
N LEU A 88 0.46 7.33 0.27
CA LEU A 88 1.05 7.22 -1.06
C LEU A 88 0.34 6.17 -1.93
N GLN A 89 -0.77 5.57 -1.48
CA GLN A 89 -1.48 4.52 -2.21
C GLN A 89 -0.56 3.35 -2.59
N LEU A 90 0.41 3.05 -1.72
CA LEU A 90 1.29 1.90 -1.89
C LEU A 90 0.72 0.71 -1.13
N ILE A 91 0.90 -0.47 -1.73
CA ILE A 91 0.68 -1.78 -1.11
C ILE A 91 1.98 -2.59 -1.32
N TYR A 92 2.05 -3.78 -0.76
CA TYR A 92 3.14 -4.70 -1.08
C TYR A 92 2.62 -6.12 -1.26
N PHE A 93 3.34 -6.89 -2.08
CA PHE A 93 3.20 -8.34 -2.13
C PHE A 93 4.52 -8.98 -1.68
N PHE A 94 4.50 -10.26 -1.39
CA PHE A 94 5.66 -11.02 -0.97
C PHE A 94 6.08 -12.03 -2.03
N THR A 95 7.38 -12.19 -2.18
CA THR A 95 7.97 -13.44 -2.67
C THR A 95 8.58 -14.14 -1.46
N GLY A 96 8.32 -15.42 -1.29
CA GLY A 96 8.84 -16.21 -0.17
C GLY A 96 9.37 -17.56 -0.65
N GLY A 97 10.54 -17.93 -0.16
CA GLY A 97 11.20 -19.22 -0.39
C GLY A 97 12.22 -19.50 0.71
N PRO A 98 12.96 -20.63 0.61
CA PRO A 98 13.97 -20.98 1.60
C PRO A 98 15.12 -19.97 1.66
N ASP A 99 15.44 -19.32 0.53
CA ASP A 99 16.57 -18.40 0.42
C ASP A 99 16.21 -16.97 0.84
N GLU A 100 15.03 -16.49 0.44
CA GLU A 100 14.63 -15.10 0.64
C GLU A 100 13.13 -14.98 0.88
N VAL A 101 12.77 -14.10 1.81
CA VAL A 101 11.42 -13.55 1.96
C VAL A 101 11.53 -12.04 1.78
N ARG A 102 10.81 -11.50 0.79
CA ARG A 102 10.89 -10.09 0.43
C ARG A 102 9.55 -9.48 0.14
N ALA A 103 9.34 -8.27 0.65
CA ALA A 103 8.23 -7.40 0.30
C ALA A 103 8.58 -6.54 -0.92
N TRP A 104 7.68 -6.51 -1.90
CA TRP A 104 7.80 -5.74 -3.13
C TRP A 104 6.71 -4.68 -3.17
N THR A 105 7.14 -3.42 -3.17
CA THR A 105 6.26 -2.25 -3.20
C THR A 105 5.64 -2.06 -4.58
N VAL A 106 4.32 -1.96 -4.64
CA VAL A 106 3.56 -1.59 -5.84
C VAL A 106 2.48 -0.55 -5.51
N ARG A 107 1.91 0.09 -6.52
CA ARG A 107 0.75 0.95 -6.31
C ARG A 107 -0.50 0.08 -6.12
N ARG A 108 -1.49 0.60 -5.38
CA ARG A 108 -2.82 0.00 -5.37
C ARG A 108 -3.34 -0.10 -6.81
N ASN A 109 -4.05 -1.18 -7.12
CA ASN A 109 -4.57 -1.51 -8.45
C ASN A 109 -3.51 -1.94 -9.49
N THR A 110 -2.25 -2.18 -9.09
CA THR A 110 -1.24 -2.79 -9.98
C THR A 110 -1.66 -4.21 -10.37
N LYS A 111 -1.62 -4.52 -11.67
CA LYS A 111 -1.93 -5.86 -12.20
C LYS A 111 -0.75 -6.82 -12.02
N ALA A 112 -1.01 -8.12 -12.01
CA ALA A 112 0.00 -9.16 -11.79
C ALA A 112 1.23 -9.07 -12.73
N PRO A 113 1.09 -8.81 -14.05
CA PRO A 113 2.27 -8.65 -14.92
C PRO A 113 3.14 -7.45 -14.54
N GLN A 114 2.51 -6.33 -14.18
CA GLN A 114 3.20 -5.11 -13.76
C GLN A 114 3.91 -5.32 -12.41
N ALA A 115 3.27 -6.04 -11.49
CA ALA A 115 3.88 -6.41 -10.22
C ALA A 115 5.10 -7.32 -10.42
N ALA A 116 5.02 -8.27 -11.36
CA ALA A 116 6.17 -9.09 -11.75
C ALA A 116 7.30 -8.24 -12.36
N GLY A 117 6.94 -7.21 -13.13
CA GLY A 117 7.86 -6.23 -13.73
C GLY A 117 8.73 -5.48 -12.72
N VAL A 118 8.24 -5.28 -11.49
CA VAL A 118 9.00 -4.66 -10.39
C VAL A 118 10.17 -5.54 -9.94
N ILE A 119 10.06 -6.86 -10.07
CA ILE A 119 11.15 -7.81 -9.82
C ILE A 119 12.14 -7.76 -10.98
N HIS A 120 11.63 -7.89 -12.21
CA HIS A 120 12.44 -7.78 -13.43
C HIS A 120 11.57 -7.46 -14.64
N THR A 121 12.04 -6.58 -15.52
CA THR A 121 11.26 -6.17 -16.72
C THR A 121 10.90 -7.31 -17.67
N ASP A 122 11.73 -8.35 -17.76
CA ASP A 122 11.42 -9.54 -18.57
C ASP A 122 10.28 -10.38 -17.99
N PHE A 123 10.01 -10.32 -16.68
CA PHE A 123 8.90 -11.05 -16.09
C PHE A 123 7.56 -10.45 -16.52
N GLU A 124 7.48 -9.13 -16.68
CA GLU A 124 6.28 -8.47 -17.20
C GLU A 124 6.02 -8.85 -18.66
N ARG A 125 7.05 -8.82 -19.50
CA ARG A 125 6.96 -9.20 -20.92
C ARG A 125 6.62 -10.68 -21.11
N GLY A 126 7.32 -11.52 -20.37
CA GLY A 126 7.21 -12.97 -20.40
C GLY A 126 6.10 -13.55 -19.53
N PHE A 127 5.27 -12.71 -18.91
CA PHE A 127 4.28 -13.14 -17.92
C PHE A 127 3.32 -14.20 -18.51
N ILE A 128 3.22 -15.33 -17.82
CA ILE A 128 2.26 -16.39 -18.09
C ILE A 128 1.12 -16.31 -17.08
N MET A 129 1.46 -16.46 -15.80
CA MET A 129 0.50 -16.43 -14.69
C MET A 129 1.19 -16.12 -13.36
N ALA A 130 0.38 -15.75 -12.38
CA ALA A 130 0.79 -15.63 -10.98
C ALA A 130 0.12 -16.74 -10.16
N GLU A 131 0.92 -17.51 -9.43
CA GLU A 131 0.43 -18.38 -8.38
C GLU A 131 0.36 -17.56 -7.09
N VAL A 132 -0.84 -17.43 -6.53
CA VAL A 132 -1.15 -16.48 -5.45
C VAL A 132 -1.72 -17.21 -4.25
N MET A 133 -1.17 -16.89 -3.09
CA MET A 133 -1.62 -17.32 -1.78
C MET A 133 -1.85 -16.08 -0.91
N LYS A 134 -2.98 -16.03 -0.19
CA LYS A 134 -3.21 -14.94 0.77
C LYS A 134 -2.40 -15.18 2.03
N TYR A 135 -1.81 -14.12 2.59
CA TYR A 135 -1.09 -14.20 3.87
C TYR A 135 -1.94 -14.80 4.99
N ALA A 136 -3.23 -14.43 5.05
CA ALA A 136 -4.16 -14.96 6.05
C ALA A 136 -4.27 -16.49 5.98
N ASP A 137 -4.37 -17.04 4.77
CA ASP A 137 -4.49 -18.49 4.56
C ASP A 137 -3.20 -19.22 4.91
N LEU A 138 -2.03 -18.68 4.53
CA LEU A 138 -0.74 -19.25 4.93
C LEU A 138 -0.58 -19.27 6.44
N LYS A 139 -0.98 -18.18 7.11
CA LYS A 139 -0.89 -18.05 8.56
C LYS A 139 -1.82 -19.03 9.28
N GLU A 140 -3.03 -19.22 8.78
CA GLU A 140 -4.03 -20.13 9.36
C GLU A 140 -3.64 -21.60 9.16
N LEU A 141 -3.20 -21.97 7.94
CA LEU A 141 -2.92 -23.36 7.56
C LEU A 141 -1.47 -23.80 7.82
N GLY A 142 -0.58 -22.84 8.11
CA GLY A 142 0.79 -23.08 8.57
C GLY A 142 1.81 -23.51 7.51
N SER A 143 1.38 -23.95 6.32
CA SER A 143 2.30 -24.33 5.23
C SER A 143 1.70 -24.16 3.84
N GLU A 144 2.56 -23.94 2.84
CA GLU A 144 2.15 -23.87 1.43
C GLU A 144 1.46 -25.17 0.96
N GLY A 145 1.95 -26.32 1.42
CA GLY A 145 1.34 -27.62 1.13
C GLY A 145 -0.11 -27.70 1.61
N ALA A 146 -0.38 -27.25 2.84
CA ALA A 146 -1.73 -27.21 3.39
C ALA A 146 -2.64 -26.23 2.61
N VAL A 147 -2.13 -25.07 2.21
CA VAL A 147 -2.87 -24.09 1.40
C VAL A 147 -3.21 -24.64 0.00
N LYS A 148 -2.31 -25.40 -0.60
CA LYS A 148 -2.57 -26.11 -1.86
C LYS A 148 -3.65 -27.18 -1.70
N SER A 149 -3.53 -28.02 -0.67
CA SER A 149 -4.51 -29.07 -0.37
C SER A 149 -5.90 -28.51 -0.03
N SER A 150 -5.98 -27.30 0.53
CA SER A 150 -7.26 -26.63 0.81
C SER A 150 -7.85 -25.89 -0.40
N GLY A 151 -7.22 -25.95 -1.58
CA GLY A 151 -7.67 -25.27 -2.79
C GLY A 151 -7.58 -23.74 -2.75
N LYS A 152 -6.86 -23.17 -1.77
CA LYS A 152 -6.71 -21.71 -1.60
C LYS A 152 -5.48 -21.15 -2.34
N TYR A 153 -4.66 -22.04 -2.92
CA TYR A 153 -3.55 -21.68 -3.78
C TYR A 153 -4.05 -21.41 -5.21
N MET A 154 -4.17 -20.13 -5.56
CA MET A 154 -4.87 -19.69 -6.77
C MET A 154 -3.91 -19.48 -7.94
N GLN A 155 -4.34 -19.84 -9.15
CA GLN A 155 -3.69 -19.41 -10.37
C GLN A 155 -4.42 -18.20 -10.95
N LYS A 156 -3.69 -17.12 -11.19
CA LYS A 156 -4.21 -15.83 -11.61
C LYS A 156 -3.57 -15.39 -12.93
N GLY A 157 -4.42 -14.94 -13.85
CA GLY A 157 -4.01 -14.44 -15.17
C GLY A 157 -3.59 -12.97 -15.15
N ARG A 158 -3.45 -12.40 -16.35
CA ARG A 158 -2.94 -11.04 -16.58
C ARG A 158 -3.80 -9.93 -15.99
N ASP A 159 -5.10 -10.14 -15.87
CA ASP A 159 -6.05 -9.14 -15.35
C ASP A 159 -6.21 -9.14 -13.83
N TYR A 160 -5.52 -10.05 -13.14
CA TYR A 160 -5.54 -10.05 -11.69
C TYR A 160 -4.88 -8.79 -11.13
N VAL A 161 -5.62 -8.10 -10.27
CA VAL A 161 -5.12 -6.98 -9.46
C VAL A 161 -4.51 -7.56 -8.20
N VAL A 162 -3.25 -7.22 -7.93
CA VAL A 162 -2.53 -7.70 -6.74
C VAL A 162 -3.14 -7.07 -5.50
N ASP A 163 -3.40 -7.91 -4.49
CA ASP A 163 -3.88 -7.45 -3.19
C ASP A 163 -2.72 -7.27 -2.21
N ASP A 164 -2.94 -6.41 -1.22
CA ASP A 164 -1.97 -6.15 -0.15
C ASP A 164 -1.69 -7.43 0.66
N GLY A 165 -0.41 -7.78 0.78
CA GLY A 165 0.04 -8.98 1.47
C GLY A 165 -0.12 -10.28 0.68
N ASP A 166 -0.45 -10.24 -0.61
CA ASP A 166 -0.39 -11.43 -1.47
C ASP A 166 1.01 -12.05 -1.44
N ILE A 167 1.08 -13.37 -1.37
CA ILE A 167 2.32 -14.14 -1.53
C ILE A 167 2.28 -14.74 -2.92
N ILE A 168 3.24 -14.36 -3.76
CA ILE A 168 3.16 -14.61 -5.21
C ILE A 168 4.39 -15.34 -5.72
N PHE A 169 4.15 -16.38 -6.51
CA PHE A 169 5.14 -17.00 -7.38
C PHE A 169 4.79 -16.73 -8.84
N PHE A 170 5.64 -16.03 -9.57
CA PHE A 170 5.40 -15.68 -10.97
C PHE A 170 5.92 -16.76 -11.92
N LYS A 171 5.05 -17.24 -12.82
CA LYS A 171 5.45 -18.06 -13.96
C LYS A 171 5.65 -17.15 -15.17
N PHE A 172 6.83 -17.22 -15.77
CA PHE A 172 7.18 -16.45 -16.95
C PHE A 172 8.00 -17.34 -17.91
N ASN A 173 8.03 -16.95 -19.18
CA ASN A 173 8.95 -17.52 -20.15
C ASN A 173 9.85 -16.42 -20.72
N VAL A 174 11.11 -16.75 -20.97
CA VAL A 174 12.08 -15.80 -21.51
C VAL A 174 11.88 -15.72 -23.02
N THR A 175 11.15 -14.70 -23.49
CA THR A 175 11.10 -14.41 -24.93
C THR A 175 12.40 -13.74 -25.34
N ALA A 176 13.19 -14.41 -26.21
CA ALA A 176 14.36 -13.79 -26.82
C ALA A 176 13.98 -12.47 -27.49
N PRO A 177 14.81 -11.41 -27.40
CA PRO A 177 14.53 -10.15 -28.08
C PRO A 177 14.42 -10.43 -29.59
N LYS A 178 13.35 -9.94 -30.23
CA LYS A 178 13.27 -9.93 -31.70
C LYS A 178 14.54 -9.25 -32.23
N LYS A 179 15.36 -9.99 -32.98
CA LYS A 179 16.47 -9.40 -33.73
C LYS A 179 15.88 -8.27 -34.59
N LYS A 180 16.31 -7.04 -34.34
CA LYS A 180 16.03 -5.90 -35.19
C LYS A 180 16.74 -6.07 -36.53
#